data_AF-A0A7S2S8A0-F1
#
_entry.id   AF-A0A7S2S8A0-F1
#
_cell.length_a   1.000
_cell.length_b   1.000
_cell.length_c   1.000
_cell.angle_alpha   90.00
_cell.angle_beta   90.00
_cell.angle_gamma   90.00
#
_symmetry.space_group_name_H-M   'P 1'
#
loop_
_entity.id
_entity.type
_entity.pdbx_description
1 polymer ?
#
loop_
_entity_poly.entity_id
_entity_poly.type
_entity_poly.pdbx_seq_one_letter_code
_entity_poly.pdbx_strand_id
1 'polypeptide(L)'
;MFDFKKGSSKNDKPWVRGVNLGGWLVLERFITPYFFALTTCHLEGDYRFYEGQIDAPPVDSSDYKKMNSKECQPVLPYPVDEWTLTSAFANKEVAKRWLEFHWDNFVKRKDISDLKASGVTHIRVPLGHWIMGDIRDDEPWINGGWEYFVRLVEWCREDGIQVWPDIHTAPGSQNGFDNSGQLLPSPTCQNWSGSTENVERSLKVVRDVTQAVKDNGMEDVVTGFGILNEPFVDCDVKVVKDFDNKALLIVRENLGEDAAVYIGDVFNSTLWNDGWWTDETDHANTFLDSHYYHVFAGRPRHLSPKQHIALVCQHNYHDTVACCYSDHDSDASEGAIRKKTNTKPSHGISRMIGEWSASFDTLVSDKLDQVMAGVANNNVAIDFDREIGAKRQQFLSNFVKSQMVTYEAAHVGVSRAWFYWTMKMEGGAFAEWDFLRGIREGWIPKIPAPNVASTDLYGSCYDILSQTEDDMDIVHEFPAPTADNNNWQGIEITDDVVVSHGSSLMQNDKGYWVDPRMPNDPRTPNGQTAGENSGFIWLGGDLNWFGISLFSLVLLSIVCNIRRLRKPKRSGYESV
;
A
#
# COMPACT_ATOMS: atom_id res chain seq x y z
N MET A 1 -37.69 0.83 9.29
CA MET A 1 -37.52 0.66 10.75
C MET A 1 -37.07 -0.77 10.97
N PHE A 2 -35.77 -1.00 11.11
CA PHE A 2 -35.21 -2.35 11.27
C PHE A 2 -35.11 -2.68 12.77
N ASP A 3 -35.72 -3.79 13.18
CA ASP A 3 -35.85 -4.18 14.58
C ASP A 3 -34.66 -5.02 15.06
N PHE A 4 -33.67 -4.37 15.65
CA PHE A 4 -32.44 -4.99 16.17
C PHE A 4 -32.62 -5.60 17.57
N LYS A 5 -33.51 -6.60 17.75
CA LYS A 5 -33.52 -7.41 19.00
C LYS A 5 -33.85 -8.90 18.81
N LYS A 6 -32.79 -9.72 18.65
CA LYS A 6 -32.38 -10.70 19.68
C LYS A 6 -31.14 -11.53 19.27
N GLY A 7 -30.09 -11.43 20.08
CA GLY A 7 -29.07 -12.49 20.20
C GLY A 7 -28.01 -12.57 19.10
N SER A 8 -27.33 -11.47 18.78
CA SER A 8 -26.02 -11.57 18.13
C SER A 8 -25.01 -12.14 19.12
N SER A 9 -24.10 -12.98 18.61
CA SER A 9 -22.86 -13.28 19.31
C SER A 9 -21.98 -12.02 19.29
N LYS A 10 -20.97 -11.92 20.17
CA LYS A 10 -20.07 -10.76 20.18
C LYS A 10 -19.18 -10.62 18.92
N ASN A 11 -19.26 -11.54 17.96
CA ASN A 11 -18.36 -11.59 16.79
C ASN A 11 -18.98 -11.02 15.49
N ASP A 12 -20.28 -10.68 15.48
CA ASP A 12 -21.06 -10.37 14.27
C ASP A 12 -20.87 -8.92 13.71
N LYS A 13 -19.69 -8.30 13.83
CA LYS A 13 -19.40 -7.02 13.13
C LYS A 13 -19.21 -7.29 11.61
N PRO A 14 -19.88 -6.57 10.69
CA PRO A 14 -19.71 -6.74 9.25
C PRO A 14 -18.27 -6.51 8.75
N TRP A 15 -17.95 -7.03 7.57
CA TRP A 15 -16.68 -6.79 6.88
C TRP A 15 -16.58 -5.34 6.35
N VAL A 16 -15.42 -4.73 6.55
CA VAL A 16 -15.05 -3.44 5.94
C VAL A 16 -14.43 -3.74 4.58
N ARG A 17 -15.15 -3.42 3.50
CA ARG A 17 -14.73 -3.69 2.12
C ARG A 17 -14.79 -2.40 1.32
N GLY A 18 -13.63 -1.84 1.01
CA GLY A 18 -13.53 -0.48 0.51
C GLY A 18 -12.58 -0.26 -0.66
N VAL A 19 -12.53 0.99 -1.09
CA VAL A 19 -11.57 1.53 -2.07
C VAL A 19 -10.95 2.80 -1.51
N ASN A 20 -9.75 3.12 -1.95
CA ASN A 20 -9.10 4.39 -1.68
C ASN A 20 -9.49 5.44 -2.73
N LEU A 21 -9.51 6.72 -2.34
CA LEU A 21 -9.55 7.87 -3.26
C LEU A 21 -8.15 8.49 -3.44
N GLY A 22 -7.17 7.66 -3.79
CA GLY A 22 -5.83 8.12 -4.17
C GLY A 22 -5.89 9.07 -5.37
N GLY A 23 -4.96 10.02 -5.42
CA GLY A 23 -4.87 11.03 -6.48
C GLY A 23 -6.01 12.06 -6.53
N TRP A 24 -6.73 12.33 -5.41
CA TRP A 24 -7.81 13.32 -5.33
C TRP A 24 -7.53 14.55 -4.44
N LEU A 25 -7.62 14.40 -3.11
CA LEU A 25 -7.30 15.46 -2.14
C LEU A 25 -5.82 15.45 -1.71
N VAL A 26 -5.09 14.45 -2.19
CA VAL A 26 -3.63 14.35 -2.24
C VAL A 26 -3.31 13.83 -3.64
N LEU A 27 -2.45 14.52 -4.37
CA LEU A 27 -2.21 14.25 -5.79
C LEU A 27 -1.04 13.29 -6.03
N GLU A 28 -1.26 12.34 -6.93
CA GLU A 28 -0.25 11.37 -7.34
C GLU A 28 -0.15 11.30 -8.86
N ARG A 29 1.06 11.52 -9.36
CA ARG A 29 1.31 11.74 -10.78
C ARG A 29 1.00 10.52 -11.66
N PHE A 30 1.05 9.31 -11.13
CA PHE A 30 0.70 8.11 -11.88
C PHE A 30 -0.81 7.85 -11.98
N ILE A 31 -1.61 8.47 -11.09
CA ILE A 31 -3.07 8.38 -11.09
C ILE A 31 -3.67 9.44 -12.03
N THR A 32 -3.11 10.66 -12.08
CA THR A 32 -3.56 11.78 -12.92
C THR A 32 -2.42 12.46 -13.71
N PRO A 33 -1.71 11.74 -14.60
CA PRO A 33 -0.58 12.28 -15.36
C PRO A 33 -0.88 13.55 -16.18
N TYR A 34 -2.11 13.74 -16.71
CA TYR A 34 -2.43 14.98 -17.42
C TYR A 34 -2.54 16.20 -16.49
N PHE A 35 -2.91 16.02 -15.23
CA PHE A 35 -3.00 17.11 -14.26
C PHE A 35 -1.61 17.70 -13.92
N PHE A 36 -0.59 16.83 -13.91
CA PHE A 36 0.82 17.19 -13.72
C PHE A 36 1.51 17.71 -15.00
N ALA A 37 0.91 17.51 -16.17
CA ALA A 37 1.44 17.98 -17.44
C ALA A 37 1.19 19.50 -17.65
N LEU A 38 1.78 20.33 -16.78
CA LEU A 38 1.59 21.77 -16.79
C LEU A 38 2.11 22.42 -18.08
N THR A 39 1.40 23.44 -18.55
CA THR A 39 1.80 24.28 -19.69
C THR A 39 1.93 25.74 -19.29
N THR A 40 2.58 26.55 -20.12
CA THR A 40 2.68 28.01 -19.93
C THR A 40 1.31 28.66 -19.74
N CYS A 41 0.29 28.19 -20.47
CA CYS A 41 -1.09 28.65 -20.34
C CYS A 41 -1.66 28.38 -18.94
N HIS A 42 -1.36 27.23 -18.32
CA HIS A 42 -1.86 26.91 -16.98
C HIS A 42 -1.29 27.87 -15.93
N LEU A 43 0.01 28.17 -16.02
CA LEU A 43 0.68 29.11 -15.12
C LEU A 43 0.16 30.55 -15.27
N GLU A 44 -0.41 30.89 -16.42
CA GLU A 44 -1.04 32.19 -16.72
C GLU A 44 -2.56 32.23 -16.43
N GLY A 45 -3.17 31.11 -16.05
CA GLY A 45 -4.61 30.99 -15.78
C GLY A 45 -5.50 30.73 -17.01
N ASP A 46 -4.91 30.40 -18.16
CA ASP A 46 -5.62 29.85 -19.32
C ASP A 46 -5.64 28.32 -19.23
N TYR A 47 -6.50 27.80 -18.36
CA TYR A 47 -6.65 26.35 -18.13
C TYR A 47 -7.15 25.64 -19.39
N ARG A 48 -6.42 24.60 -19.82
CA ARG A 48 -6.80 23.76 -20.96
C ARG A 48 -6.59 22.30 -20.61
N PHE A 49 -7.42 21.44 -21.20
CA PHE A 49 -7.54 20.05 -20.81
C PHE A 49 -7.11 19.12 -21.94
N TYR A 50 -6.40 18.06 -21.58
CA TYR A 50 -5.98 17.01 -22.51
C TYR A 50 -7.18 16.17 -22.96
N GLU A 51 -7.01 15.46 -24.07
CA GLU A 51 -8.06 14.56 -24.58
C GLU A 51 -8.10 13.29 -23.72
N GLY A 52 -9.29 12.93 -23.23
CA GLY A 52 -9.46 11.85 -22.27
C GLY A 52 -9.16 12.21 -20.81
N GLN A 53 -8.77 13.45 -20.51
CA GLN A 53 -8.50 13.90 -19.15
C GLN A 53 -9.73 13.76 -18.24
N ILE A 54 -9.62 12.97 -17.17
CA ILE A 54 -10.81 12.48 -16.43
C ILE A 54 -11.39 13.48 -15.43
N ASP A 55 -10.55 14.41 -14.98
CA ASP A 55 -10.80 15.52 -14.08
C ASP A 55 -11.02 16.86 -14.82
N ALA A 56 -11.17 16.81 -16.14
CA ALA A 56 -11.60 17.96 -16.93
C ALA A 56 -13.08 18.30 -16.67
N PRO A 57 -13.48 19.58 -16.79
CA PRO A 57 -14.88 19.99 -16.88
C PRO A 57 -15.62 19.27 -18.01
N PRO A 58 -16.96 19.17 -17.94
CA PRO A 58 -17.78 18.69 -19.05
C PRO A 58 -17.46 19.42 -20.36
N VAL A 59 -17.36 18.70 -21.47
CA VAL A 59 -16.92 19.23 -22.79
C VAL A 59 -17.86 20.32 -23.34
N ASP A 60 -19.09 20.37 -22.85
CA ASP A 60 -20.12 21.39 -23.15
C ASP A 60 -20.11 22.57 -22.16
N SER A 61 -19.26 22.55 -21.12
CA SER A 61 -19.07 23.66 -20.18
C SER A 61 -18.31 24.83 -20.81
N SER A 62 -18.61 26.06 -20.38
CA SER A 62 -17.83 27.26 -20.72
C SER A 62 -16.38 27.20 -20.23
N ASP A 63 -16.12 26.39 -19.21
CA ASP A 63 -14.80 26.25 -18.60
C ASP A 63 -13.91 25.24 -19.35
N TYR A 64 -14.49 24.40 -20.22
CA TYR A 64 -13.71 23.44 -21.00
C TYR A 64 -13.05 24.10 -22.22
N LYS A 65 -11.72 24.05 -22.24
CA LYS A 65 -10.89 24.40 -23.41
C LYS A 65 -9.99 23.23 -23.75
N LYS A 66 -10.01 22.75 -25.00
CA LYS A 66 -9.10 21.68 -25.45
C LYS A 66 -7.66 22.17 -25.51
N MET A 67 -6.72 21.31 -25.09
CA MET A 67 -5.28 21.55 -25.15
C MET A 67 -4.79 21.93 -26.56
N ASN A 68 -3.90 22.92 -26.65
CA ASN A 68 -3.28 23.38 -27.90
C ASN A 68 -1.78 23.65 -27.69
N SER A 69 -0.94 22.65 -27.98
CA SER A 69 0.52 22.73 -27.80
C SER A 69 1.25 23.72 -28.74
N LYS A 70 0.55 24.41 -29.65
CA LYS A 70 1.12 25.53 -30.42
C LYS A 70 1.09 26.85 -29.65
N GLU A 71 0.13 26.99 -28.74
CA GLU A 71 -0.05 28.19 -27.89
C GLU A 71 0.52 27.93 -26.49
N CYS A 72 0.29 26.73 -25.96
CA CYS A 72 0.64 26.33 -24.60
C CYS A 72 1.87 25.41 -24.63
N GLN A 73 3.04 25.92 -24.27
CA GLN A 73 4.27 25.12 -24.26
C GLN A 73 4.36 24.29 -22.97
N PRO A 74 4.84 23.04 -23.01
CA PRO A 74 4.98 22.21 -21.81
C PRO A 74 6.07 22.77 -20.87
N VAL A 75 5.78 22.75 -19.57
CA VAL A 75 6.71 23.18 -18.51
C VAL A 75 7.56 21.97 -18.13
N LEU A 76 8.79 21.91 -18.63
CA LEU A 76 9.71 20.77 -18.45
C LEU A 76 10.89 21.11 -17.53
N PRO A 77 11.33 20.17 -16.64
CA PRO A 77 10.67 18.89 -16.35
C PRO A 77 9.29 19.12 -15.71
N TYR A 78 8.34 18.24 -16.01
CA TYR A 78 7.04 18.30 -15.34
C TYR A 78 7.22 18.05 -13.84
N PRO A 79 6.38 18.65 -12.99
CA PRO A 79 6.27 18.33 -11.57
C PRO A 79 6.26 16.81 -11.30
N VAL A 80 6.78 16.43 -10.14
CA VAL A 80 6.90 15.03 -9.70
C VAL A 80 5.93 14.70 -8.56
N ASP A 81 5.48 15.71 -7.83
CA ASP A 81 4.68 15.64 -6.59
C ASP A 81 3.82 16.91 -6.45
N GLU A 82 2.93 16.96 -5.45
CA GLU A 82 2.06 18.11 -5.21
C GLU A 82 2.84 19.38 -4.79
N TRP A 83 3.96 19.20 -4.08
CA TRP A 83 4.87 20.30 -3.70
C TRP A 83 5.42 21.04 -4.92
N THR A 84 5.99 20.32 -5.89
CA THR A 84 6.56 20.89 -7.12
C THR A 84 5.47 21.36 -8.08
N LEU A 85 4.29 20.73 -8.07
CA LEU A 85 3.12 21.15 -8.85
C LEU A 85 2.64 22.53 -8.41
N THR A 86 2.38 22.69 -7.11
CA THR A 86 1.93 23.96 -6.53
C THR A 86 3.02 25.04 -6.59
N SER A 87 4.29 24.67 -6.39
CA SER A 87 5.45 25.57 -6.53
C SER A 87 5.64 26.13 -7.96
N ALA A 88 5.13 25.46 -8.99
CA ALA A 88 5.27 25.93 -10.38
C ALA A 88 4.47 27.21 -10.65
N PHE A 89 3.43 27.49 -9.86
CA PHE A 89 2.55 28.65 -10.01
C PHE A 89 3.06 29.84 -9.19
N ALA A 90 3.47 30.92 -9.88
CA ALA A 90 3.84 32.17 -9.22
C ALA A 90 2.66 32.90 -8.53
N ASN A 91 1.42 32.50 -8.82
CA ASN A 91 0.20 33.03 -8.22
C ASN A 91 -0.62 31.90 -7.60
N LYS A 92 -0.74 31.88 -6.26
CA LYS A 92 -1.49 30.85 -5.54
C LYS A 92 -2.98 30.79 -5.90
N GLU A 93 -3.60 31.88 -6.36
CA GLU A 93 -5.00 31.86 -6.83
C GLU A 93 -5.15 31.12 -8.18
N VAL A 94 -4.12 31.16 -9.03
CA VAL A 94 -4.08 30.39 -10.29
C VAL A 94 -3.88 28.90 -10.00
N ALA A 95 -2.98 28.58 -9.06
CA ALA A 95 -2.81 27.21 -8.56
C ALA A 95 -4.11 26.66 -7.96
N LYS A 96 -4.77 27.46 -7.12
CA LYS A 96 -6.04 27.09 -6.49
C LYS A 96 -7.13 26.82 -7.51
N ARG A 97 -7.31 27.68 -8.51
CA ARG A 97 -8.33 27.43 -9.53
C ARG A 97 -8.01 26.22 -10.42
N TRP A 98 -6.74 25.85 -10.60
CA TRP A 98 -6.37 24.58 -11.23
C TRP A 98 -6.78 23.37 -10.36
N LEU A 99 -6.49 23.42 -9.06
CA LEU A 99 -6.89 22.38 -8.09
C LEU A 99 -8.41 22.25 -7.92
N GLU A 100 -9.15 23.37 -7.92
CA GLU A 100 -10.61 23.36 -7.89
C GLU A 100 -11.22 22.57 -9.05
N PHE A 101 -10.66 22.66 -10.28
CA PHE A 101 -11.13 21.85 -11.39
C PHE A 101 -10.97 20.36 -11.11
N HIS A 102 -9.80 19.96 -10.60
CA HIS A 102 -9.53 18.58 -10.24
C HIS A 102 -10.43 18.09 -9.09
N TRP A 103 -10.50 18.81 -7.98
CA TRP A 103 -11.32 18.43 -6.83
C TRP A 103 -12.81 18.33 -7.20
N ASP A 104 -13.29 19.24 -8.05
CA ASP A 104 -14.68 19.27 -8.50
C ASP A 104 -15.03 18.12 -9.46
N ASN A 105 -14.13 17.78 -10.38
CA ASN A 105 -14.41 16.90 -11.51
C ASN A 105 -13.78 15.52 -11.41
N PHE A 106 -12.78 15.26 -10.57
CA PHE A 106 -12.22 13.91 -10.42
C PHE A 106 -13.25 12.96 -9.82
N VAL A 107 -13.83 13.26 -8.65
CA VAL A 107 -14.90 12.42 -8.03
C VAL A 107 -16.30 12.94 -8.40
N LYS A 108 -17.12 12.06 -8.99
CA LYS A 108 -18.48 12.37 -9.47
C LYS A 108 -19.51 11.54 -8.70
N ARG A 109 -20.74 12.06 -8.50
CA ARG A 109 -21.84 11.34 -7.81
C ARG A 109 -22.09 9.93 -8.35
N LYS A 110 -21.86 9.71 -9.66
CA LYS A 110 -21.99 8.41 -10.33
C LYS A 110 -20.97 7.38 -9.82
N ASP A 111 -19.73 7.80 -9.52
CA ASP A 111 -18.70 6.89 -9.01
C ASP A 111 -19.16 6.25 -7.70
N ILE A 112 -19.78 7.03 -6.82
CA ILE A 112 -20.34 6.56 -5.53
C ILE A 112 -21.45 5.54 -5.74
N SER A 113 -22.35 5.77 -6.71
CA SER A 113 -23.41 4.81 -7.05
C SER A 113 -22.88 3.54 -7.71
N ASP A 114 -21.82 3.63 -8.53
CA ASP A 114 -21.16 2.47 -9.14
C ASP A 114 -20.45 1.61 -8.07
N LEU A 115 -19.78 2.25 -7.11
CA LEU A 115 -19.21 1.59 -5.93
C LEU A 115 -20.31 0.92 -5.08
N LYS A 116 -21.44 1.60 -4.84
CA LYS A 116 -22.56 1.00 -4.11
C LYS A 116 -23.12 -0.22 -4.82
N ALA A 117 -23.25 -0.15 -6.14
CA ALA A 117 -23.78 -1.23 -6.98
C ALA A 117 -22.86 -2.46 -7.03
N SER A 118 -21.54 -2.28 -6.92
CA SER A 118 -20.57 -3.40 -6.88
C SER A 118 -20.50 -4.10 -5.52
N GLY A 119 -21.01 -3.45 -4.46
CA GLY A 119 -21.02 -3.96 -3.09
C GLY A 119 -19.99 -3.33 -2.15
N VAL A 120 -19.35 -2.23 -2.55
CA VAL A 120 -18.45 -1.46 -1.68
C VAL A 120 -19.24 -0.88 -0.51
N THR A 121 -18.61 -0.90 0.65
CA THR A 121 -19.20 -0.49 1.94
C THR A 121 -18.52 0.74 2.53
N HIS A 122 -17.23 0.92 2.25
CA HIS A 122 -16.39 1.96 2.82
C HIS A 122 -15.54 2.63 1.74
N ILE A 123 -15.15 3.88 1.95
CA ILE A 123 -14.19 4.61 1.11
C ILE A 123 -13.12 5.20 2.03
N ARG A 124 -11.85 4.89 1.80
CA ARG A 124 -10.71 5.53 2.46
C ARG A 124 -10.30 6.77 1.66
N VAL A 125 -10.09 7.90 2.34
CA VAL A 125 -9.85 9.20 1.68
C VAL A 125 -8.54 9.82 2.19
N PRO A 126 -7.46 9.75 1.39
CA PRO A 126 -6.24 10.51 1.62
C PRO A 126 -6.50 12.01 1.79
N LEU A 127 -6.02 12.60 2.88
CA LEU A 127 -6.06 14.02 3.19
C LEU A 127 -4.65 14.56 3.43
N GLY A 128 -4.31 15.68 2.78
CA GLY A 128 -3.05 16.37 3.03
C GLY A 128 -3.06 17.11 4.37
N HIS A 129 -1.91 17.24 5.04
CA HIS A 129 -1.79 17.99 6.29
C HIS A 129 -2.21 19.47 6.18
N TRP A 130 -2.17 20.03 4.97
CA TRP A 130 -2.64 21.38 4.65
C TRP A 130 -4.16 21.51 4.52
N ILE A 131 -4.95 20.43 4.60
CA ILE A 131 -6.40 20.42 4.30
C ILE A 131 -7.20 21.45 5.13
N MET A 132 -6.81 21.65 6.41
CA MET A 132 -7.41 22.63 7.32
C MET A 132 -6.73 24.01 7.31
N GLY A 133 -5.77 24.24 6.41
CA GLY A 133 -5.08 25.52 6.24
C GLY A 133 -3.88 25.76 7.16
N ASP A 134 -3.32 24.72 7.82
CA ASP A 134 -2.07 24.81 8.57
C ASP A 134 -0.86 24.84 7.60
N ILE A 135 -0.62 26.00 6.98
CA ILE A 135 0.37 26.20 5.90
C ILE A 135 1.34 27.32 6.32
N ARG A 136 2.65 27.06 6.27
CA ARG A 136 3.70 28.07 6.51
C ARG A 136 3.96 28.95 5.27
N ASP A 137 4.59 30.11 5.48
CA ASP A 137 4.94 31.05 4.39
C ASP A 137 5.89 30.44 3.33
N ASP A 138 6.71 29.47 3.72
CA ASP A 138 7.65 28.73 2.86
C ASP A 138 7.05 27.46 2.22
N GLU A 139 5.79 27.13 2.53
CA GLU A 139 5.09 25.96 2.00
C GLU A 139 4.24 26.33 0.78
N PRO A 140 4.34 25.60 -0.35
CA PRO A 140 3.63 25.93 -1.59
C PRO A 140 2.16 25.52 -1.56
N TRP A 141 1.76 24.71 -0.55
CA TRP A 141 0.42 24.14 -0.39
C TRP A 141 -0.72 25.13 -0.62
N ILE A 142 -1.84 24.58 -1.09
CA ILE A 142 -3.08 25.28 -1.39
C ILE A 142 -4.23 24.58 -0.66
N ASN A 143 -5.05 25.34 0.06
CA ASN A 143 -6.24 24.82 0.74
C ASN A 143 -7.52 24.97 -0.11
N GLY A 144 -8.57 24.28 0.30
CA GLY A 144 -9.89 24.29 -0.36
C GLY A 144 -10.56 22.92 -0.37
N GLY A 145 -9.78 21.84 -0.46
CA GLY A 145 -10.26 20.45 -0.58
C GLY A 145 -11.31 20.00 0.45
N TRP A 146 -11.40 20.62 1.63
CA TRP A 146 -12.38 20.25 2.66
C TRP A 146 -13.84 20.35 2.19
N GLU A 147 -14.20 21.34 1.37
CA GLU A 147 -15.58 21.47 0.87
C GLU A 147 -15.98 20.29 -0.03
N TYR A 148 -15.01 19.75 -0.78
CA TYR A 148 -15.17 18.58 -1.62
C TYR A 148 -15.25 17.29 -0.79
N PHE A 149 -14.50 17.18 0.31
CA PHE A 149 -14.65 16.09 1.29
C PHE A 149 -16.05 16.08 1.91
N VAL A 150 -16.57 17.23 2.37
CA VAL A 150 -17.93 17.34 2.91
C VAL A 150 -18.97 16.90 1.86
N ARG A 151 -18.83 17.34 0.61
CA ARG A 151 -19.69 16.93 -0.51
C ARG A 151 -19.67 15.41 -0.76
N LEU A 152 -18.49 14.77 -0.69
CA LEU A 152 -18.37 13.32 -0.78
C LEU A 152 -19.13 12.63 0.36
N VAL A 153 -18.97 13.11 1.60
CA VAL A 153 -19.65 12.55 2.77
C VAL A 153 -21.18 12.65 2.62
N GLU A 154 -21.71 13.74 2.06
CA GLU A 154 -23.13 13.85 1.73
C GLU A 154 -23.59 12.79 0.72
N TRP A 155 -22.85 12.57 -0.37
CA TRP A 155 -23.17 11.53 -1.36
C TRP A 155 -23.07 10.11 -0.77
N CYS A 156 -22.08 9.86 0.09
CA CYS A 156 -21.92 8.59 0.80
C CYS A 156 -23.04 8.36 1.82
N ARG A 157 -23.54 9.41 2.47
CA ARG A 157 -24.73 9.35 3.36
C ARG A 157 -25.96 8.85 2.61
N GLU A 158 -26.23 9.38 1.42
CA GLU A 158 -27.36 8.98 0.57
C GLU A 158 -27.29 7.51 0.16
N ASP A 159 -26.11 7.05 -0.28
CA ASP A 159 -25.93 5.67 -0.74
C ASP A 159 -25.63 4.68 0.41
N GLY A 160 -25.50 5.15 1.65
CA GLY A 160 -25.14 4.33 2.81
C GLY A 160 -23.78 3.65 2.64
N ILE A 161 -22.77 4.44 2.27
CA ILE A 161 -21.35 4.11 2.27
C ILE A 161 -20.70 4.88 3.42
N GLN A 162 -19.73 4.26 4.11
CA GLN A 162 -18.98 4.89 5.18
C GLN A 162 -17.70 5.53 4.63
N VAL A 163 -17.23 6.63 5.23
CA VAL A 163 -16.05 7.37 4.78
C VAL A 163 -15.00 7.38 5.88
N TRP A 164 -13.81 6.86 5.58
CA TRP A 164 -12.68 6.81 6.51
C TRP A 164 -11.59 7.76 6.01
N PRO A 165 -11.55 9.04 6.44
CA PRO A 165 -10.41 9.92 6.17
C PRO A 165 -9.11 9.32 6.68
N ASP A 166 -8.01 9.67 6.02
CA ASP A 166 -6.65 9.22 6.27
C ASP A 166 -5.72 10.43 6.22
N ILE A 167 -4.93 10.70 7.26
CA ILE A 167 -3.90 11.74 7.20
C ILE A 167 -2.71 11.18 6.40
N HIS A 168 -2.74 11.43 5.09
CA HIS A 168 -1.87 10.76 4.13
C HIS A 168 -0.46 11.38 4.05
N THR A 169 -0.33 12.62 4.54
CA THR A 169 0.90 13.39 4.48
C THR A 169 1.20 14.07 5.81
N ALA A 170 2.48 14.30 6.10
CA ALA A 170 2.92 15.07 7.27
C ALA A 170 3.91 16.17 6.89
N PRO A 171 4.04 17.24 7.70
CA PRO A 171 5.02 18.30 7.46
C PRO A 171 6.46 17.76 7.39
N GLY A 172 7.18 18.11 6.32
CA GLY A 172 8.53 17.61 6.03
C GLY A 172 8.59 16.21 5.39
N SER A 173 7.43 15.57 5.19
CA SER A 173 7.23 14.17 4.82
C SER A 173 7.64 13.15 5.89
N GLN A 174 6.77 12.16 6.10
CA GLN A 174 6.98 11.00 6.96
C GLN A 174 7.71 9.84 6.26
N ASN A 175 7.96 9.94 4.95
CA ASN A 175 8.57 8.85 4.19
C ASN A 175 9.44 9.24 2.98
N GLY A 176 9.26 10.44 2.45
CA GLY A 176 9.98 10.97 1.30
C GLY A 176 9.48 10.50 -0.07
N PHE A 177 8.29 9.90 -0.15
CA PHE A 177 7.64 9.53 -1.41
C PHE A 177 6.76 10.66 -1.97
N ASP A 178 6.43 10.60 -3.26
CA ASP A 178 5.52 11.56 -3.89
C ASP A 178 4.09 11.51 -3.31
N ASN A 179 3.61 10.33 -2.87
CA ASN A 179 2.32 10.19 -2.19
C ASN A 179 2.21 10.99 -0.87
N SER A 180 3.34 11.32 -0.22
CA SER A 180 3.39 12.22 0.94
C SER A 180 3.26 13.71 0.57
N GLY A 181 3.03 14.02 -0.71
CA GLY A 181 2.99 15.36 -1.28
C GLY A 181 4.36 15.95 -1.62
N GLN A 182 5.45 15.40 -1.06
CA GLN A 182 6.82 15.88 -1.30
C GLN A 182 7.82 14.71 -1.42
N LEU A 183 8.26 14.46 -2.65
CA LEU A 183 9.32 13.52 -2.98
C LEU A 183 10.67 14.07 -2.50
N LEU A 184 11.35 13.32 -1.64
CA LEU A 184 12.66 13.68 -1.11
C LEU A 184 13.80 13.04 -1.93
N PRO A 185 15.05 13.55 -1.84
CA PRO A 185 16.20 12.96 -2.53
C PRO A 185 16.52 11.51 -2.14
N SER A 186 15.97 11.03 -1.02
CA SER A 186 15.99 9.63 -0.57
C SER A 186 14.82 9.40 0.39
N PRO A 187 14.22 8.20 0.43
CA PRO A 187 13.20 7.86 1.42
C PRO A 187 13.71 8.01 2.85
N THR A 188 12.95 8.71 3.70
CA THR A 188 13.25 8.91 5.12
C THR A 188 12.06 9.50 5.87
N CYS A 189 11.92 9.13 7.14
CA CYS A 189 11.01 9.68 8.12
C CYS A 189 11.67 10.77 8.99
N GLN A 190 13.00 10.96 8.92
CA GLN A 190 13.72 11.84 9.86
C GLN A 190 13.27 13.31 9.83
N ASN A 191 12.77 13.80 8.69
CA ASN A 191 12.21 15.15 8.59
C ASN A 191 10.94 15.33 9.45
N TRP A 192 10.17 14.25 9.65
CA TRP A 192 9.01 14.22 10.53
C TRP A 192 9.39 13.76 11.94
N SER A 193 9.83 12.51 12.12
CA SER A 193 10.06 11.94 13.47
C SER A 193 11.22 12.60 14.22
N GLY A 194 12.19 13.19 13.50
CA GLY A 194 13.28 13.97 14.09
C GLY A 194 12.90 15.41 14.44
N SER A 195 11.69 15.85 14.11
CA SER A 195 11.20 17.22 14.31
C SER A 195 9.94 17.23 15.17
N THR A 196 10.10 17.55 16.46
CA THR A 196 8.97 17.71 17.39
C THR A 196 7.92 18.70 16.88
N GLU A 197 8.34 19.74 16.15
CA GLU A 197 7.41 20.72 15.57
C GLU A 197 6.53 20.10 14.47
N ASN A 198 7.10 19.23 13.63
CA ASN A 198 6.33 18.57 12.57
C ASN A 198 5.39 17.49 13.13
N VAL A 199 5.81 16.75 14.18
CA VAL A 199 4.96 15.80 14.90
C VAL A 199 3.77 16.50 15.59
N GLU A 200 4.01 17.63 16.27
CA GLU A 200 2.94 18.40 16.92
C GLU A 200 1.99 19.07 15.90
N ARG A 201 2.50 19.49 14.72
CA ARG A 201 1.63 19.90 13.60
C ARG A 201 0.77 18.75 13.08
N SER A 202 1.30 17.54 12.94
CA SER A 202 0.48 16.36 12.59
C SER A 202 -0.62 16.10 13.63
N LEU A 203 -0.33 16.21 14.94
CA LEU A 203 -1.35 16.08 15.98
C LEU A 203 -2.42 17.18 15.90
N LYS A 204 -2.02 18.40 15.56
CA LYS A 204 -2.95 19.51 15.30
C LYS A 204 -3.87 19.20 14.11
N VAL A 205 -3.35 18.63 13.01
CA VAL A 205 -4.17 18.23 11.86
C VAL A 205 -5.19 17.17 12.22
N VAL A 206 -4.80 16.11 12.95
CA VAL A 206 -5.74 15.09 13.46
C VAL A 206 -6.85 15.74 14.27
N ARG A 207 -6.52 16.71 15.14
CA ARG A 207 -7.49 17.45 15.94
C ARG A 207 -8.42 18.34 15.10
N ASP A 208 -7.87 19.12 14.18
CA ASP A 208 -8.63 20.08 13.37
C ASP A 208 -9.59 19.35 12.42
N VAL A 209 -9.17 18.24 11.79
CA VAL A 209 -10.03 17.44 10.90
C VAL A 209 -11.12 16.73 11.70
N THR A 210 -10.80 16.07 12.83
CA THR A 210 -11.82 15.38 13.65
C THR A 210 -12.82 16.35 14.29
N GLN A 211 -12.38 17.56 14.66
CA GLN A 211 -13.29 18.62 15.10
C GLN A 211 -14.18 19.10 13.95
N ALA A 212 -13.64 19.26 12.74
CA ALA A 212 -14.43 19.66 11.57
C ALA A 212 -15.46 18.59 11.18
N VAL A 213 -15.14 17.29 11.26
CA VAL A 213 -16.11 16.18 11.09
C VAL A 213 -17.30 16.35 12.03
N LYS A 214 -17.05 16.66 13.30
CA LYS A 214 -18.07 16.90 14.33
C LYS A 214 -18.88 18.17 14.07
N ASP A 215 -18.21 19.28 13.77
CA ASP A 215 -18.84 20.58 13.51
C ASP A 215 -19.71 20.58 12.24
N ASN A 216 -19.31 19.80 11.23
CA ASN A 216 -20.11 19.54 10.02
C ASN A 216 -21.18 18.44 10.20
N GLY A 217 -21.29 17.81 11.37
CA GLY A 217 -22.30 16.78 11.66
C GLY A 217 -22.12 15.51 10.82
N MET A 218 -20.88 15.06 10.62
CA MET A 218 -20.52 13.95 9.73
C MET A 218 -20.30 12.60 10.43
N GLU A 219 -20.48 12.54 11.74
CA GLU A 219 -20.25 11.37 12.62
C GLU A 219 -21.12 10.13 12.26
N ASP A 220 -22.18 10.28 11.47
CA ASP A 220 -23.04 9.18 10.99
C ASP A 220 -22.47 8.44 9.76
N VAL A 221 -21.46 9.03 9.11
CA VAL A 221 -20.80 8.50 7.90
C VAL A 221 -19.29 8.34 8.12
N VAL A 222 -18.68 9.27 8.85
CA VAL A 222 -17.27 9.26 9.23
C VAL A 222 -17.09 8.51 10.53
N THR A 223 -17.04 7.18 10.41
CA THR A 223 -16.96 6.24 11.54
C THR A 223 -15.57 5.64 11.76
N GLY A 224 -14.58 6.05 10.98
CA GLY A 224 -13.19 5.66 11.14
C GLY A 224 -12.20 6.72 10.69
N PHE A 225 -10.97 6.66 11.19
CA PHE A 225 -9.95 7.69 10.97
C PHE A 225 -8.52 7.11 10.93
N GLY A 226 -7.75 7.47 9.89
CA GLY A 226 -6.35 7.09 9.70
C GLY A 226 -5.43 8.18 10.24
N ILE A 227 -4.55 7.81 11.17
CA ILE A 227 -3.76 8.77 11.96
C ILE A 227 -2.53 9.30 11.22
N LEU A 228 -1.81 8.42 10.50
CA LEU A 228 -0.72 8.80 9.59
C LEU A 228 -0.41 7.64 8.63
N ASN A 229 -0.44 7.91 7.33
CA ASN A 229 -0.09 6.95 6.28
C ASN A 229 1.42 6.67 6.22
N GLU A 230 1.79 5.40 6.01
CA GLU A 230 3.15 4.95 5.65
C GLU A 230 4.33 5.74 6.26
N PRO A 231 4.50 5.84 7.59
CA PRO A 231 5.75 6.34 8.16
C PRO A 231 6.89 5.40 7.74
N PHE A 232 8.04 5.92 7.29
CA PHE A 232 9.10 5.06 6.73
C PHE A 232 9.88 4.28 7.79
N VAL A 233 10.47 3.14 7.39
CA VAL A 233 11.13 2.15 8.27
C VAL A 233 12.27 2.72 9.16
N ASP A 234 12.77 3.93 8.86
CA ASP A 234 13.77 4.61 9.69
C ASP A 234 13.18 5.53 10.78
N CYS A 235 11.85 5.68 10.89
CA CYS A 235 11.22 6.43 11.98
C CYS A 235 11.69 5.97 13.36
N ASP A 236 11.79 6.89 14.33
CA ASP A 236 11.86 6.48 15.74
C ASP A 236 10.50 5.91 16.17
N VAL A 237 10.43 4.58 16.30
CA VAL A 237 9.23 3.83 16.72
C VAL A 237 8.65 4.34 18.04
N LYS A 238 9.44 4.95 18.93
CA LYS A 238 8.92 5.59 20.16
C LYS A 238 8.16 6.88 19.87
N VAL A 239 8.64 7.67 18.91
CA VAL A 239 7.95 8.88 18.46
C VAL A 239 6.65 8.49 17.74
N VAL A 240 6.68 7.47 16.88
CA VAL A 240 5.48 6.91 16.23
C VAL A 240 4.46 6.45 17.29
N LYS A 241 4.86 5.59 18.24
CA LYS A 241 3.93 5.11 19.27
C LYS A 241 3.40 6.22 20.19
N ASP A 242 4.20 7.21 20.57
CA ASP A 242 3.72 8.37 21.36
C ASP A 242 2.73 9.23 20.56
N PHE A 243 3.01 9.47 19.28
CA PHE A 243 2.13 10.16 18.35
C PHE A 243 0.80 9.41 18.17
N ASP A 244 0.84 8.10 17.89
CA ASP A 244 -0.34 7.24 17.69
C ASP A 244 -1.25 7.24 18.91
N ASN A 245 -0.70 7.08 20.13
CA ASN A 245 -1.49 7.09 21.37
C ASN A 245 -2.17 8.46 21.58
N LYS A 246 -1.46 9.57 21.35
CA LYS A 246 -2.03 10.93 21.44
C LYS A 246 -3.12 11.14 20.39
N ALA A 247 -2.87 10.75 19.15
CA ALA A 247 -3.81 10.91 18.04
C ALA A 247 -5.08 10.05 18.23
N LEU A 248 -4.95 8.82 18.73
CA LEU A 248 -6.08 7.94 19.06
C LEU A 248 -7.01 8.58 20.09
N LEU A 249 -6.46 9.18 21.15
CA LEU A 249 -7.24 9.93 22.14
C LEU A 249 -7.97 11.11 21.49
N ILE A 250 -7.30 11.88 20.63
CA ILE A 250 -7.90 13.01 19.91
C ILE A 250 -9.08 12.57 19.04
N VAL A 251 -8.94 11.46 18.30
CA VAL A 251 -10.03 10.91 17.48
C VAL A 251 -11.23 10.55 18.36
N ARG A 252 -11.03 9.86 19.50
CA ARG A 252 -12.13 9.42 20.36
C ARG A 252 -12.79 10.56 21.15
N GLU A 253 -12.02 11.57 21.58
CA GLU A 253 -12.55 12.81 22.15
C GLU A 253 -13.56 13.50 21.21
N ASN A 254 -13.30 13.44 19.90
CA ASN A 254 -14.09 14.12 18.88
C ASN A 254 -15.19 13.25 18.27
N LEU A 255 -14.88 12.02 17.85
CA LEU A 255 -15.79 11.11 17.11
C LEU A 255 -16.43 10.02 17.99
N GLY A 256 -16.04 9.92 19.25
CA GLY A 256 -16.55 8.95 20.22
C GLY A 256 -15.70 7.69 20.38
N GLU A 257 -15.85 7.01 21.52
CA GLU A 257 -15.03 5.85 21.93
C GLU A 257 -15.11 4.64 20.96
N ASP A 258 -16.25 4.47 20.29
CA ASP A 258 -16.48 3.38 19.32
C ASP A 258 -15.90 3.69 17.92
N ALA A 259 -15.33 4.87 17.68
CA ALA A 259 -14.74 5.23 16.38
C ALA A 259 -13.61 4.27 15.98
N ALA A 260 -13.59 3.84 14.72
CA ALA A 260 -12.48 3.05 14.20
C ALA A 260 -11.23 3.94 14.06
N VAL A 261 -10.08 3.43 14.50
CA VAL A 261 -8.81 4.14 14.40
C VAL A 261 -7.83 3.24 13.68
N TYR A 262 -7.06 3.75 12.72
CA TYR A 262 -6.02 2.95 12.08
C TYR A 262 -4.68 3.66 12.03
N ILE A 263 -3.63 2.87 12.25
CA ILE A 263 -2.23 3.30 12.42
C ILE A 263 -1.35 2.47 11.48
N GLY A 264 -0.40 3.11 10.79
CA GLY A 264 0.51 2.44 9.87
C GLY A 264 1.50 1.52 10.59
N ASP A 265 1.83 0.38 9.97
CA ASP A 265 2.78 -0.61 10.50
C ASP A 265 4.27 -0.27 10.28
N VAL A 266 4.58 0.92 9.76
CA VAL A 266 5.95 1.38 9.45
C VAL A 266 6.75 0.32 8.66
N PHE A 267 6.08 -0.39 7.76
CA PHE A 267 6.61 -1.47 6.94
C PHE A 267 7.13 -2.71 7.72
N ASN A 268 6.77 -2.86 8.99
CA ASN A 268 7.13 -4.02 9.83
C ASN A 268 6.09 -4.29 10.94
N SER A 269 4.97 -4.91 10.57
CA SER A 269 3.87 -5.37 11.45
C SER A 269 4.28 -5.96 12.80
N THR A 270 5.45 -6.61 12.88
CA THR A 270 5.91 -7.30 14.09
C THR A 270 6.25 -6.35 15.25
N LEU A 271 6.57 -5.08 15.00
CA LEU A 271 6.93 -4.13 16.07
C LEU A 271 5.72 -3.69 16.93
N TRP A 272 4.49 -4.02 16.52
CA TRP A 272 3.23 -3.76 17.26
C TRP A 272 2.75 -4.96 18.10
N ASN A 273 3.42 -6.11 17.99
CA ASN A 273 3.14 -7.32 18.76
C ASN A 273 3.87 -7.36 20.13
N ASP A 274 4.24 -6.22 20.69
CA ASP A 274 4.93 -6.09 21.99
C ASP A 274 3.99 -6.16 23.22
N GLY A 275 2.68 -6.32 22.98
CA GLY A 275 1.64 -6.32 24.00
C GLY A 275 1.07 -4.93 24.31
N TRP A 276 1.70 -3.83 23.87
CA TRP A 276 1.28 -2.46 24.20
C TRP A 276 -0.16 -2.17 23.76
N TRP A 277 -0.49 -2.55 22.54
CA TRP A 277 -1.78 -2.28 21.88
C TRP A 277 -2.85 -3.36 22.15
N THR A 278 -2.63 -4.22 23.15
CA THR A 278 -3.56 -5.33 23.48
C THR A 278 -4.61 -4.97 24.51
N ASP A 279 -4.52 -3.80 25.15
CA ASP A 279 -5.51 -3.36 26.14
C ASP A 279 -6.84 -3.03 25.45
N GLU A 280 -7.90 -3.77 25.80
CA GLU A 280 -9.23 -3.56 25.25
C GLU A 280 -9.96 -2.34 25.84
N THR A 281 -9.46 -1.72 26.92
CA THR A 281 -10.06 -0.47 27.43
C THR A 281 -9.53 0.74 26.69
N ASP A 282 -8.22 0.76 26.43
CA ASP A 282 -7.56 1.91 25.82
C ASP A 282 -7.54 1.83 24.29
N HIS A 283 -7.51 0.63 23.69
CA HIS A 283 -7.24 0.49 22.25
C HIS A 283 -8.37 -0.12 21.43
N ALA A 284 -9.52 -0.52 21.99
CA ALA A 284 -10.59 -1.22 21.26
C ALA A 284 -10.97 -0.58 19.90
N ASN A 285 -11.27 -1.40 18.90
CA ASN A 285 -11.62 -0.93 17.53
C ASN A 285 -10.47 -0.18 16.80
N THR A 286 -9.22 -0.40 17.23
CA THR A 286 -8.02 0.06 16.50
C THR A 286 -7.58 -1.00 15.49
N PHE A 287 -7.02 -0.58 14.36
CA PHE A 287 -6.47 -1.44 13.33
C PHE A 287 -4.99 -1.10 13.06
N LEU A 288 -4.15 -2.13 13.00
CA LEU A 288 -2.82 -2.03 12.42
C LEU A 288 -2.94 -2.16 10.91
N ASP A 289 -2.61 -1.09 10.20
CA ASP A 289 -2.74 -0.96 8.76
C ASP A 289 -1.45 -1.40 8.05
N SER A 290 -1.61 -2.21 7.00
CA SER A 290 -0.50 -2.71 6.17
C SER A 290 -0.84 -2.73 4.70
N HIS A 291 0.18 -2.46 3.90
CA HIS A 291 0.07 -2.34 2.46
C HIS A 291 0.79 -3.49 1.77
N TYR A 292 0.12 -4.14 0.82
CA TYR A 292 0.66 -5.31 0.12
C TYR A 292 0.67 -5.12 -1.40
N TYR A 293 1.86 -5.18 -1.97
CA TYR A 293 2.08 -4.97 -3.40
C TYR A 293 3.05 -5.99 -3.99
N HIS A 294 2.74 -6.45 -5.20
CA HIS A 294 3.52 -7.48 -5.92
C HIS A 294 4.43 -6.89 -7.02
N VAL A 295 4.58 -5.57 -7.06
CA VAL A 295 5.15 -4.87 -8.24
C VAL A 295 6.40 -4.03 -7.95
N PHE A 296 6.65 -3.63 -6.69
CA PHE A 296 7.75 -2.69 -6.39
C PHE A 296 9.14 -3.36 -6.40
N ALA A 297 9.29 -4.55 -5.81
CA ALA A 297 10.53 -5.33 -5.93
C ALA A 297 10.60 -6.10 -7.27
N GLY A 298 11.82 -6.33 -7.78
CA GLY A 298 12.02 -7.01 -9.05
C GLY A 298 11.60 -8.48 -9.05
N ARG A 299 12.02 -9.27 -8.05
CA ARG A 299 11.67 -10.72 -7.99
C ARG A 299 10.17 -11.00 -8.07
N PRO A 300 9.28 -10.31 -7.32
CA PRO A 300 7.83 -10.43 -7.51
C PRO A 300 7.34 -10.25 -8.96
N ARG A 301 7.84 -9.28 -9.73
CA ARG A 301 7.39 -9.02 -11.11
C ARG A 301 7.69 -10.14 -12.11
N HIS A 302 8.59 -11.05 -11.75
CA HIS A 302 8.99 -12.20 -12.58
C HIS A 302 8.18 -13.47 -12.29
N LEU A 303 7.28 -13.44 -11.29
CA LEU A 303 6.52 -14.61 -10.88
C LEU A 303 5.50 -15.03 -11.94
N SER A 304 5.27 -16.33 -12.04
CA SER A 304 4.17 -16.86 -12.81
C SER A 304 2.81 -16.52 -12.19
N PRO A 305 1.71 -16.60 -12.95
CA PRO A 305 0.36 -16.39 -12.43
C PRO A 305 0.04 -17.23 -11.18
N LYS A 306 0.45 -18.52 -11.13
CA LYS A 306 0.30 -19.32 -9.91
C LYS A 306 1.25 -18.91 -8.79
N GLN A 307 2.47 -18.49 -9.10
CA GLN A 307 3.42 -18.06 -8.09
C GLN A 307 2.96 -16.76 -7.40
N HIS A 308 2.35 -15.81 -8.10
CA HIS A 308 1.72 -14.65 -7.47
C HIS A 308 0.60 -15.06 -6.50
N ILE A 309 -0.29 -15.98 -6.89
CA ILE A 309 -1.35 -16.47 -5.99
C ILE A 309 -0.75 -17.25 -4.81
N ALA A 310 0.29 -18.05 -5.03
CA ALA A 310 0.98 -18.74 -3.96
C ALA A 310 1.65 -17.78 -2.96
N LEU A 311 2.22 -16.67 -3.43
CA LEU A 311 2.76 -15.60 -2.58
C LEU A 311 1.66 -15.00 -1.68
N VAL A 312 0.46 -14.75 -2.22
CA VAL A 312 -0.72 -14.31 -1.44
C VAL A 312 -1.14 -15.38 -0.42
N CYS A 313 -1.30 -16.63 -0.85
CA CYS A 313 -1.79 -17.72 0.01
C CYS A 313 -0.79 -18.15 1.09
N GLN A 314 0.48 -17.73 1.02
CA GLN A 314 1.54 -18.12 1.95
C GLN A 314 2.14 -16.91 2.66
N HIS A 315 2.85 -16.03 1.94
CA HIS A 315 3.59 -14.93 2.55
C HIS A 315 2.65 -13.85 3.10
N ASN A 316 1.77 -13.27 2.26
CA ASN A 316 0.85 -12.24 2.75
C ASN A 316 -0.12 -12.82 3.77
N TYR A 317 -0.53 -14.09 3.64
CA TYR A 317 -1.32 -14.76 4.67
C TYR A 317 -0.59 -14.84 6.01
N HIS A 318 0.66 -15.30 6.03
CA HIS A 318 1.45 -15.37 7.27
C HIS A 318 1.62 -13.99 7.94
N ASP A 319 1.87 -12.92 7.18
CA ASP A 319 1.98 -11.57 7.74
C ASP A 319 0.61 -11.01 8.19
N THR A 320 -0.46 -11.26 7.43
CA THR A 320 -1.85 -10.88 7.80
C THR A 320 -2.23 -11.48 9.15
N VAL A 321 -1.74 -12.69 9.48
CA VAL A 321 -2.02 -13.38 10.75
C VAL A 321 -0.86 -13.38 11.75
N ALA A 322 0.20 -12.61 11.52
CA ALA A 322 1.31 -12.47 12.48
C ALA A 322 0.89 -11.61 13.68
N CYS A 323 0.13 -10.54 13.42
CA CYS A 323 -0.63 -9.75 14.39
C CYS A 323 -2.11 -10.19 14.34
N CYS A 324 -2.97 -9.95 15.31
CA CYS A 324 -2.77 -9.24 16.58
C CYS A 324 -3.40 -10.04 17.71
N TYR A 325 -2.60 -10.50 18.68
CA TYR A 325 -3.05 -11.48 19.68
C TYR A 325 -2.79 -11.01 21.11
N SER A 326 -3.77 -11.25 21.98
CA SER A 326 -3.70 -10.97 23.42
C SER A 326 -2.78 -11.95 24.17
N ASP A 327 -2.46 -13.09 23.56
CA ASP A 327 -1.52 -14.09 24.06
C ASP A 327 -0.21 -14.17 23.25
N HIS A 328 0.17 -13.07 22.57
CA HIS A 328 1.50 -12.94 21.96
C HIS A 328 2.61 -12.91 23.03
N ASP A 329 3.77 -13.50 22.72
CA ASP A 329 4.94 -13.56 23.60
C ASP A 329 5.79 -12.29 23.41
N SER A 330 5.94 -11.46 24.45
CA SER A 330 6.65 -10.16 24.34
C SER A 330 8.16 -10.28 24.11
N ASP A 331 8.76 -11.47 24.33
CA ASP A 331 10.19 -11.74 24.07
C ASP A 331 10.43 -12.29 22.64
N ALA A 332 9.42 -12.24 21.77
CA ALA A 332 9.48 -12.73 20.40
C ALA A 332 10.22 -11.77 19.43
N SER A 333 11.48 -12.06 19.13
CA SER A 333 12.18 -11.44 18.00
C SER A 333 11.62 -11.90 16.63
N GLU A 334 11.93 -11.17 15.56
CA GLU A 334 11.38 -11.24 14.18
C GLU A 334 11.28 -12.64 13.51
N GLY A 335 11.82 -13.71 14.09
CA GLY A 335 11.69 -15.09 13.61
C GLY A 335 10.57 -15.92 14.25
N ALA A 336 9.78 -15.36 15.17
CA ALA A 336 8.94 -16.11 16.10
C ALA A 336 7.51 -16.47 15.62
N ILE A 337 7.18 -16.28 14.33
CA ILE A 337 5.86 -16.53 13.68
C ILE A 337 5.34 -17.99 13.85
N ARG A 338 6.09 -18.88 14.54
CA ARG A 338 5.79 -20.32 14.71
C ARG A 338 5.73 -20.80 16.16
N LYS A 339 5.41 -19.96 17.15
CA LYS A 339 5.19 -20.40 18.55
C LYS A 339 3.72 -20.55 18.93
N LYS A 340 3.46 -21.43 19.90
CA LYS A 340 2.16 -22.02 20.25
C LYS A 340 1.09 -21.06 20.81
N THR A 341 1.36 -19.76 20.90
CA THR A 341 0.58 -18.86 21.76
C THR A 341 -0.35 -17.91 21.03
N ASN A 342 -0.24 -17.70 19.72
CA ASN A 342 -1.19 -16.87 18.96
C ASN A 342 -2.55 -17.59 18.80
N THR A 343 -3.35 -17.61 19.87
CA THR A 343 -4.62 -18.36 19.93
C THR A 343 -5.84 -17.52 20.30
N LYS A 344 -5.63 -16.30 20.80
CA LYS A 344 -6.68 -15.36 21.19
C LYS A 344 -6.46 -14.01 20.50
N PRO A 345 -7.15 -13.76 19.38
CA PRO A 345 -7.20 -12.43 18.75
C PRO A 345 -7.43 -11.33 19.80
N SER A 346 -6.68 -10.24 19.67
CA SER A 346 -6.80 -9.08 20.55
C SER A 346 -8.14 -8.37 20.34
N HIS A 347 -8.71 -7.83 21.42
CA HIS A 347 -9.88 -6.96 21.35
C HIS A 347 -9.50 -5.47 21.35
N GLY A 348 -8.25 -5.14 21.71
CA GLY A 348 -7.67 -3.80 21.50
C GLY A 348 -7.45 -3.55 20.01
N ILE A 349 -6.39 -4.14 19.46
CA ILE A 349 -5.97 -3.96 18.06
C ILE A 349 -6.30 -5.17 17.16
N SER A 350 -6.81 -4.89 15.95
CA SER A 350 -7.05 -5.84 14.85
C SER A 350 -6.15 -5.53 13.65
N ARG A 351 -6.21 -6.32 12.59
CA ARG A 351 -5.52 -6.10 11.31
C ARG A 351 -6.43 -5.44 10.28
N MET A 352 -5.88 -4.56 9.44
CA MET A 352 -6.48 -4.15 8.17
C MET A 352 -5.45 -4.08 7.05
N ILE A 353 -5.90 -4.27 5.82
CA ILE A 353 -5.08 -4.09 4.62
C ILE A 353 -5.56 -2.83 3.87
N GLY A 354 -5.11 -1.66 4.29
CA GLY A 354 -5.53 -0.35 3.79
C GLY A 354 -5.13 -0.07 2.35
N GLU A 355 -4.11 -0.76 1.84
CA GLU A 355 -3.74 -0.65 0.43
C GLU A 355 -3.24 -1.98 -0.17
N TRP A 356 -3.73 -2.26 -1.37
CA TRP A 356 -3.32 -3.37 -2.23
C TRP A 356 -3.90 -3.15 -3.62
N SER A 357 -3.35 -3.79 -4.65
CA SER A 357 -3.87 -3.68 -6.02
C SER A 357 -3.78 -5.00 -6.78
N ALA A 358 -4.33 -5.04 -8.00
CA ALA A 358 -4.13 -6.16 -8.92
C ALA A 358 -2.84 -6.01 -9.75
N SER A 359 -2.00 -5.00 -9.48
CA SER A 359 -0.76 -4.76 -10.23
C SER A 359 0.34 -5.72 -9.81
N PHE A 360 1.05 -6.26 -10.80
CA PHE A 360 2.01 -7.34 -10.59
C PHE A 360 3.27 -7.27 -11.45
N ASP A 361 3.27 -6.63 -12.63
CA ASP A 361 4.41 -6.64 -13.57
C ASP A 361 4.87 -5.24 -14.05
N THR A 362 4.07 -4.19 -13.90
CA THR A 362 4.37 -2.86 -14.43
C THR A 362 4.88 -1.94 -13.33
N LEU A 363 6.21 -1.73 -13.25
CA LEU A 363 6.79 -0.86 -12.23
C LEU A 363 6.38 0.60 -12.48
N VAL A 364 5.72 1.20 -11.49
CA VAL A 364 5.12 2.54 -11.60
C VAL A 364 6.17 3.61 -11.94
N SER A 365 7.28 3.68 -11.21
CA SER A 365 8.35 4.67 -11.42
C SER A 365 8.84 4.71 -12.87
N ASP A 366 9.14 3.55 -13.43
CA ASP A 366 9.85 3.42 -14.69
C ASP A 366 8.91 3.54 -15.91
N LYS A 367 7.63 3.17 -15.74
CA LYS A 367 6.58 3.40 -16.72
C LYS A 367 6.16 4.86 -16.75
N LEU A 368 6.11 5.53 -15.60
CA LEU A 368 5.60 6.89 -15.46
C LEU A 368 6.41 7.90 -16.27
N ASP A 369 7.74 7.81 -16.26
CA ASP A 369 8.59 8.69 -17.08
C ASP A 369 8.28 8.57 -18.58
N GLN A 370 7.92 7.37 -19.05
CA GLN A 370 7.54 7.14 -20.44
C GLN A 370 6.12 7.62 -20.74
N VAL A 371 5.20 7.53 -19.77
CA VAL A 371 3.87 8.17 -19.83
C VAL A 371 4.02 9.68 -19.96
N MET A 372 4.77 10.33 -19.06
CA MET A 372 4.99 11.78 -19.08
C MET A 372 5.73 12.24 -20.35
N ALA A 373 6.69 11.45 -20.86
CA ALA A 373 7.33 11.71 -22.15
C ALA A 373 6.34 11.57 -23.33
N GLY A 374 5.38 10.64 -23.26
CA GLY A 374 4.27 10.55 -24.22
C GLY A 374 3.43 11.84 -24.24
N VAL A 375 3.03 12.31 -23.06
CA VAL A 375 2.25 13.55 -22.91
C VAL A 375 3.03 14.76 -23.44
N ALA A 376 4.31 14.90 -23.08
CA ALA A 376 5.16 16.02 -23.52
C ALA A 376 5.31 16.10 -25.05
N ASN A 377 5.46 14.95 -25.72
CA ASN A 377 5.73 14.91 -27.16
C ASN A 377 4.45 14.92 -28.01
N ASN A 378 3.36 14.31 -27.52
CA ASN A 378 2.17 14.00 -28.34
C ASN A 378 0.85 14.53 -27.76
N ASN A 379 0.85 15.16 -26.58
CA ASN A 379 -0.34 15.46 -25.77
C ASN A 379 -1.17 14.22 -25.37
N VAL A 380 -0.58 13.01 -25.42
CA VAL A 380 -1.27 11.75 -25.13
C VAL A 380 -0.35 10.85 -24.31
N ALA A 381 -0.87 10.35 -23.18
CA ALA A 381 -0.19 9.35 -22.36
C ALA A 381 0.02 8.06 -23.17
N ILE A 382 1.19 7.41 -23.05
CA ILE A 382 1.38 6.10 -23.69
C ILE A 382 0.43 5.07 -23.07
N ASP A 383 -0.02 4.10 -23.86
CA ASP A 383 -0.94 3.04 -23.43
C ASP A 383 -2.26 3.55 -22.81
N PHE A 384 -2.69 4.78 -23.16
CA PHE A 384 -3.92 5.39 -22.66
C PHE A 384 -5.16 4.48 -22.89
N ASP A 385 -5.28 3.91 -24.09
CA ASP A 385 -6.37 2.99 -24.46
C ASP A 385 -5.96 1.49 -24.39
N ARG A 386 -4.95 1.12 -23.57
CA ARG A 386 -4.51 -0.28 -23.44
C ARG A 386 -5.67 -1.19 -23.03
N GLU A 387 -5.97 -2.19 -23.85
CA GLU A 387 -6.92 -3.26 -23.53
C GLU A 387 -6.26 -4.37 -22.71
N ILE A 388 -6.97 -4.91 -21.70
CA ILE A 388 -6.53 -6.09 -20.96
C ILE A 388 -7.12 -7.34 -21.64
N GLY A 389 -6.28 -8.21 -22.19
CA GLY A 389 -6.73 -9.44 -22.86
C GLY A 389 -7.41 -10.45 -21.91
N ALA A 390 -8.35 -11.24 -22.43
CA ALA A 390 -9.22 -12.12 -21.63
C ALA A 390 -8.48 -13.09 -20.68
N LYS A 391 -7.34 -13.67 -21.10
CA LYS A 391 -6.50 -14.51 -20.21
C LYS A 391 -5.97 -13.73 -19.00
N ARG A 392 -5.49 -12.51 -19.22
CA ARG A 392 -5.00 -11.60 -18.17
C ARG A 392 -6.16 -11.19 -17.25
N GLN A 393 -7.34 -10.87 -17.79
CA GLN A 393 -8.53 -10.61 -16.96
C GLN A 393 -8.93 -11.82 -16.09
N GLN A 394 -8.87 -13.05 -16.63
CA GLN A 394 -9.15 -14.28 -15.87
C GLN A 394 -8.14 -14.50 -14.74
N PHE A 395 -6.84 -14.26 -14.98
CA PHE A 395 -5.81 -14.27 -13.94
C PHE A 395 -6.05 -13.19 -12.89
N LEU A 396 -6.22 -11.92 -13.29
CA LEU A 396 -6.51 -10.80 -12.37
C LEU A 396 -7.72 -11.12 -11.47
N SER A 397 -8.77 -11.72 -12.03
CA SER A 397 -9.93 -12.18 -11.26
C SER A 397 -9.59 -13.22 -10.18
N ASN A 398 -8.69 -14.17 -10.47
CA ASN A 398 -8.26 -15.13 -9.46
C ASN A 398 -7.27 -14.53 -8.46
N PHE A 399 -6.35 -13.67 -8.91
CA PHE A 399 -5.42 -12.95 -8.06
C PHE A 399 -6.16 -12.07 -7.04
N VAL A 400 -7.11 -11.25 -7.49
CA VAL A 400 -7.96 -10.43 -6.62
C VAL A 400 -8.80 -11.27 -5.66
N LYS A 401 -9.38 -12.41 -6.08
CA LYS A 401 -10.08 -13.33 -5.17
C LYS A 401 -9.15 -13.88 -4.08
N SER A 402 -7.92 -14.29 -4.42
CA SER A 402 -6.96 -14.77 -3.43
C SER A 402 -6.59 -13.69 -2.42
N GLN A 403 -6.41 -12.45 -2.88
CA GLN A 403 -6.14 -11.29 -2.02
C GLN A 403 -7.30 -11.05 -1.05
N MET A 404 -8.54 -10.94 -1.53
CA MET A 404 -9.73 -10.78 -0.67
C MET A 404 -9.91 -11.94 0.33
N VAL A 405 -9.64 -13.19 -0.06
CA VAL A 405 -9.69 -14.36 0.83
C VAL A 405 -8.62 -14.29 1.92
N THR A 406 -7.39 -13.95 1.56
CA THR A 406 -6.27 -13.86 2.50
C THR A 406 -6.42 -12.68 3.46
N TYR A 407 -6.71 -11.49 2.93
CA TYR A 407 -6.74 -10.23 3.69
C TYR A 407 -7.90 -10.15 4.68
N GLU A 408 -8.97 -10.93 4.48
CA GLU A 408 -10.03 -11.09 5.47
C GLU A 408 -9.63 -12.04 6.61
N ALA A 409 -8.74 -13.02 6.38
CA ALA A 409 -8.29 -14.01 7.37
C ALA A 409 -9.42 -14.61 8.24
N ALA A 410 -10.59 -14.82 7.63
CA ALA A 410 -11.88 -14.98 8.32
C ALA A 410 -11.95 -16.17 9.29
N HIS A 411 -11.14 -17.21 9.07
CA HIS A 411 -11.04 -18.40 9.94
C HIS A 411 -10.27 -18.15 11.24
N VAL A 412 -9.45 -17.09 11.32
CA VAL A 412 -8.75 -16.66 12.55
C VAL A 412 -9.42 -15.43 13.16
N GLY A 413 -9.99 -14.54 12.33
CA GLY A 413 -10.75 -13.36 12.79
C GLY A 413 -9.89 -12.20 13.30
N VAL A 414 -8.58 -12.20 12.99
CA VAL A 414 -7.66 -11.10 13.34
C VAL A 414 -7.76 -9.90 12.38
N SER A 415 -8.09 -10.13 11.10
CA SER A 415 -8.35 -9.08 10.13
C SER A 415 -9.84 -8.87 9.93
N ARG A 416 -10.25 -7.63 9.63
CA ARG A 416 -11.67 -7.28 9.38
C ARG A 416 -11.89 -6.33 8.19
N ALA A 417 -10.82 -5.83 7.59
CA ALA A 417 -10.89 -4.68 6.69
C ALA A 417 -9.87 -4.78 5.55
N TRP A 418 -10.29 -4.39 4.35
CA TRP A 418 -9.39 -4.12 3.23
C TRP A 418 -9.89 -2.95 2.37
N PHE A 419 -8.95 -2.21 1.79
CA PHE A 419 -9.22 -1.12 0.86
C PHE A 419 -8.34 -1.22 -0.38
N TYR A 420 -8.94 -1.25 -1.56
CA TYR A 420 -8.21 -1.36 -2.83
C TYR A 420 -7.57 -0.01 -3.23
N TRP A 421 -6.31 -0.02 -3.64
CA TRP A 421 -5.63 1.14 -4.25
C TRP A 421 -5.71 1.02 -5.78
N THR A 422 -6.48 1.85 -6.49
CA THR A 422 -7.35 2.98 -6.07
C THR A 422 -8.73 2.88 -6.75
N MET A 423 -9.69 3.74 -6.38
CA MET A 423 -11.03 3.76 -6.96
C MET A 423 -10.99 3.83 -8.50
N LYS A 424 -10.20 4.75 -9.05
CA LYS A 424 -9.99 4.94 -10.48
C LYS A 424 -8.74 5.77 -10.77
N MET A 425 -8.32 5.76 -12.01
CA MET A 425 -7.17 6.54 -12.48
C MET A 425 -7.30 6.87 -13.97
N GLU A 426 -6.33 7.59 -14.51
CA GLU A 426 -6.34 8.11 -15.86
C GLU A 426 -5.53 7.26 -16.85
N GLY A 427 -6.17 6.82 -17.93
CA GLY A 427 -5.56 5.99 -18.97
C GLY A 427 -5.40 4.51 -18.61
N GLY A 428 -4.67 3.78 -19.45
CA GLY A 428 -4.53 2.32 -19.38
C GLY A 428 -3.12 1.82 -19.06
N ALA A 429 -2.13 2.70 -18.93
CA ALA A 429 -0.76 2.33 -18.62
C ALA A 429 -0.66 1.49 -17.32
N PHE A 430 -1.47 1.84 -16.32
CA PHE A 430 -1.54 1.22 -15.00
C PHE A 430 -2.93 0.61 -14.71
N ALA A 431 -3.63 0.11 -15.73
CA ALA A 431 -5.03 -0.33 -15.65
C ALA A 431 -5.38 -1.25 -14.46
N GLU A 432 -4.43 -2.07 -14.01
CA GLU A 432 -4.54 -2.94 -12.84
C GLU A 432 -4.70 -2.20 -11.49
N TRP A 433 -4.53 -0.88 -11.45
CA TRP A 433 -4.78 -0.02 -10.29
C TRP A 433 -6.17 0.65 -10.32
N ASP A 434 -6.94 0.55 -11.40
CA ASP A 434 -8.29 1.14 -11.52
C ASP A 434 -9.39 0.14 -11.11
N PHE A 435 -9.92 0.29 -9.89
CA PHE A 435 -10.97 -0.59 -9.38
C PHE A 435 -12.29 -0.51 -10.17
N LEU A 436 -12.74 0.70 -10.50
CA LEU A 436 -13.98 0.90 -11.26
C LEU A 436 -13.86 0.36 -12.68
N ARG A 437 -12.69 0.46 -13.32
CA ARG A 437 -12.38 -0.21 -14.58
C ARG A 437 -12.46 -1.72 -14.43
N GLY A 438 -11.86 -2.27 -13.38
CA GLY A 438 -11.90 -3.71 -13.15
C GLY A 438 -13.28 -4.26 -12.87
N ILE A 439 -14.20 -3.46 -12.30
CA ILE A 439 -15.63 -3.80 -12.25
C ILE A 439 -16.25 -3.79 -13.64
N ARG A 440 -16.00 -2.76 -14.46
CA ARG A 440 -16.54 -2.64 -15.84
C ARG A 440 -16.05 -3.77 -16.75
N GLU A 441 -14.79 -4.17 -16.63
CA GLU A 441 -14.16 -5.24 -17.41
C GLU A 441 -14.38 -6.64 -16.80
N GLY A 442 -14.84 -6.73 -15.55
CA GLY A 442 -15.21 -7.99 -14.89
C GLY A 442 -14.06 -8.77 -14.23
N TRP A 443 -12.85 -8.19 -14.16
CA TRP A 443 -11.73 -8.80 -13.44
C TRP A 443 -11.68 -8.45 -11.95
N ILE A 444 -12.36 -7.39 -11.49
CA ILE A 444 -12.75 -7.29 -10.08
C ILE A 444 -13.96 -8.21 -9.86
N PRO A 445 -13.88 -9.23 -8.98
CA PRO A 445 -14.98 -10.13 -8.71
C PRO A 445 -16.10 -9.42 -7.93
N LYS A 446 -17.32 -9.98 -7.99
CA LYS A 446 -18.45 -9.47 -7.21
C LYS A 446 -18.14 -9.51 -5.71
N ILE A 447 -18.07 -8.34 -5.09
CA ILE A 447 -17.80 -8.18 -3.65
C ILE A 447 -18.86 -8.95 -2.83
N PRO A 448 -18.47 -9.78 -1.85
CA PRO A 448 -19.43 -10.51 -1.04
C PRO A 448 -20.25 -9.56 -0.15
N ALA A 449 -21.46 -9.97 0.23
CA ALA A 449 -22.31 -9.20 1.13
C ALA A 449 -21.63 -8.99 2.51
N PRO A 450 -21.97 -7.94 3.28
CA PRO A 450 -21.20 -7.53 4.46
C PRO A 450 -21.03 -8.59 5.56
N ASN A 451 -21.92 -9.60 5.62
CA ASN A 451 -21.88 -10.69 6.61
C ASN A 451 -21.48 -12.06 5.99
N VAL A 452 -20.93 -12.06 4.78
CA VAL A 452 -20.46 -13.26 4.05
C VAL A 452 -18.96 -13.12 3.88
N ALA A 453 -18.16 -14.14 4.24
CA ALA A 453 -16.72 -14.10 4.04
C ALA A 453 -16.36 -14.34 2.56
N SER A 454 -15.24 -13.79 2.08
CA SER A 454 -14.77 -14.02 0.70
C SER A 454 -14.50 -15.52 0.43
N THR A 455 -14.13 -16.29 1.45
CA THR A 455 -13.99 -17.76 1.38
C THR A 455 -15.30 -18.48 1.04
N ASP A 456 -16.44 -17.97 1.50
CA ASP A 456 -17.75 -18.60 1.28
C ASP A 456 -18.24 -18.41 -0.16
N LEU A 457 -17.76 -17.34 -0.83
CA LEU A 457 -18.14 -16.99 -2.19
C LEU A 457 -17.13 -17.51 -3.24
N TYR A 458 -15.84 -17.53 -2.92
CA TYR A 458 -14.78 -17.85 -3.89
C TYR A 458 -14.09 -19.21 -3.66
N GLY A 459 -14.36 -19.87 -2.53
CA GLY A 459 -13.58 -21.02 -2.06
C GLY A 459 -12.31 -20.61 -1.31
N SER A 460 -11.47 -21.59 -0.96
CA SER A 460 -10.20 -21.32 -0.27
C SER A 460 -9.15 -20.78 -1.24
N CYS A 461 -8.11 -20.14 -0.69
CA CYS A 461 -6.95 -19.67 -1.46
C CYS A 461 -6.29 -20.82 -2.26
N TYR A 462 -6.30 -22.04 -1.71
CA TYR A 462 -5.85 -23.26 -2.38
C TYR A 462 -6.74 -23.63 -3.58
N ASP A 463 -8.07 -23.56 -3.44
CA ASP A 463 -8.98 -23.86 -4.56
C ASP A 463 -8.74 -22.86 -5.71
N ILE A 464 -8.55 -21.57 -5.39
CA ILE A 464 -8.21 -20.49 -6.34
C ILE A 464 -6.85 -20.71 -7.03
N LEU A 465 -5.82 -21.13 -6.29
CA LEU A 465 -4.51 -21.50 -6.84
C LEU A 465 -4.62 -22.69 -7.80
N SER A 466 -5.41 -23.70 -7.43
CA SER A 466 -5.54 -24.95 -8.20
C SER A 466 -6.18 -24.73 -9.59
N GLN A 467 -7.17 -23.82 -9.67
CA GLN A 467 -7.92 -23.52 -10.90
C GLN A 467 -7.29 -22.43 -11.78
N THR A 468 -6.20 -21.80 -11.34
CA THR A 468 -5.54 -20.73 -12.12
C THR A 468 -4.68 -21.33 -13.24
N GLU A 469 -4.72 -20.74 -14.43
CA GLU A 469 -3.81 -21.11 -15.53
C GLU A 469 -2.44 -20.46 -15.30
N ASP A 470 -1.37 -21.24 -15.47
CA ASP A 470 0.01 -20.82 -15.17
C ASP A 470 0.72 -20.37 -16.46
N ASP A 471 0.13 -19.38 -17.13
CA ASP A 471 0.53 -18.92 -18.45
C ASP A 471 1.42 -17.68 -18.37
N MET A 472 2.72 -17.83 -18.66
CA MET A 472 3.67 -16.72 -18.67
C MET A 472 3.39 -15.69 -19.77
N ASP A 473 2.62 -16.03 -20.82
CA ASP A 473 2.30 -15.11 -21.92
C ASP A 473 1.43 -13.92 -21.49
N ILE A 474 0.92 -13.89 -20.24
CA ILE A 474 0.18 -12.75 -19.69
C ILE A 474 1.04 -11.79 -18.84
N VAL A 475 2.28 -12.18 -18.53
CA VAL A 475 3.24 -11.37 -17.76
C VAL A 475 4.02 -10.49 -18.73
N HIS A 476 3.97 -9.18 -18.53
CA HIS A 476 4.51 -8.18 -19.43
C HIS A 476 5.31 -7.16 -18.62
N GLU A 477 6.43 -7.58 -18.03
CA GLU A 477 7.26 -6.66 -17.22
C GLU A 477 7.67 -5.44 -18.05
N PHE A 478 7.43 -4.26 -17.48
CA PHE A 478 7.72 -3.00 -18.14
C PHE A 478 8.38 -2.00 -17.18
N PRO A 479 9.53 -1.41 -17.56
CA PRO A 479 10.37 -1.75 -18.72
C PRO A 479 11.03 -3.13 -18.54
N ALA A 480 11.79 -3.59 -19.54
CA ALA A 480 12.62 -4.78 -19.39
C ALA A 480 13.58 -4.61 -18.19
N PRO A 481 13.83 -5.67 -17.39
CA PRO A 481 14.39 -5.54 -16.06
C PRO A 481 15.79 -4.91 -16.07
N THR A 482 15.90 -3.77 -15.38
CA THR A 482 17.19 -3.25 -14.90
C THR A 482 17.41 -3.74 -13.47
N ALA A 483 18.63 -3.63 -12.94
CA ALA A 483 19.02 -4.26 -11.66
C ALA A 483 18.07 -3.90 -10.49
N ASP A 484 17.90 -4.85 -9.55
CA ASP A 484 17.07 -4.72 -8.34
C ASP A 484 17.44 -3.46 -7.53
N ASN A 485 16.77 -2.34 -7.81
CA ASN A 485 17.15 -1.02 -7.27
C ASN A 485 16.19 -0.46 -6.20
N ASN A 486 15.02 -1.05 -5.97
CA ASN A 486 14.04 -0.59 -4.97
C ASN A 486 13.26 -1.75 -4.33
N ASN A 487 13.62 -2.14 -3.11
CA ASN A 487 12.90 -3.16 -2.32
C ASN A 487 12.08 -2.58 -1.16
N TRP A 488 11.91 -1.25 -1.09
CA TRP A 488 11.39 -0.58 0.11
C TRP A 488 9.90 -0.85 0.42
N GLN A 489 9.10 -1.16 -0.60
CA GLN A 489 7.68 -1.56 -0.49
C GLN A 489 7.43 -2.98 -1.02
N GLY A 490 8.51 -3.75 -1.29
CA GLY A 490 8.46 -4.99 -2.05
C GLY A 490 9.04 -6.16 -1.27
N ILE A 491 8.35 -7.30 -1.32
CA ILE A 491 8.77 -8.53 -0.65
C ILE A 491 10.06 -9.03 -1.29
N GLU A 492 11.19 -9.02 -0.55
CA GLU A 492 12.39 -9.73 -0.99
C GLU A 492 12.16 -11.24 -0.85
N ILE A 493 11.80 -11.88 -1.95
CA ILE A 493 11.50 -13.31 -1.96
C ILE A 493 12.79 -14.12 -1.77
N THR A 494 12.92 -14.78 -0.62
CA THR A 494 13.96 -15.80 -0.37
C THR A 494 13.58 -17.15 -0.98
N ASP A 495 14.57 -18.00 -1.26
CA ASP A 495 14.47 -19.13 -2.20
C ASP A 495 13.29 -20.09 -1.97
N ASP A 496 12.82 -20.28 -0.72
CA ASP A 496 11.79 -21.27 -0.36
C ASP A 496 10.44 -21.10 -1.11
N VAL A 497 10.13 -19.89 -1.61
CA VAL A 497 8.94 -19.63 -2.46
C VAL A 497 9.24 -19.81 -3.95
N VAL A 498 10.51 -19.67 -4.36
CA VAL A 498 10.95 -19.58 -5.77
C VAL A 498 11.35 -20.94 -6.37
N VAL A 499 11.98 -21.85 -5.61
CA VAL A 499 12.52 -23.12 -6.18
C VAL A 499 11.45 -24.18 -6.51
N SER A 500 10.18 -23.78 -6.63
CA SER A 500 9.07 -24.68 -6.90
C SER A 500 8.13 -24.12 -7.97
N HIS A 501 7.67 -24.99 -8.88
CA HIS A 501 6.47 -24.71 -9.66
C HIS A 501 5.31 -24.46 -8.69
N GLY A 502 4.35 -23.60 -9.05
CA GLY A 502 3.13 -23.42 -8.24
C GLY A 502 2.41 -24.74 -7.95
N SER A 503 2.54 -25.71 -8.86
CA SER A 503 2.07 -27.10 -8.70
C SER A 503 2.88 -27.95 -7.71
N SER A 504 4.19 -27.73 -7.54
CA SER A 504 5.03 -28.50 -6.59
C SER A 504 5.02 -27.91 -5.18
N LEU A 505 4.60 -26.65 -5.00
CA LEU A 505 4.19 -26.12 -3.69
C LEU A 505 3.06 -26.96 -3.06
N MET A 506 2.15 -27.50 -3.88
CA MET A 506 1.05 -28.36 -3.43
C MET A 506 1.48 -29.75 -2.92
N GLN A 507 2.78 -30.10 -3.00
CA GLN A 507 3.32 -31.43 -2.60
C GLN A 507 4.20 -31.37 -1.34
N ASN A 508 4.25 -30.24 -0.63
CA ASN A 508 5.19 -30.07 0.48
C ASN A 508 4.66 -30.68 1.80
N ASP A 509 4.98 -31.96 2.04
CA ASP A 509 4.68 -32.74 3.25
C ASP A 509 5.20 -32.13 4.58
N LYS A 510 5.88 -30.98 4.55
CA LYS A 510 6.50 -30.31 5.70
C LYS A 510 5.59 -29.33 6.47
N GLY A 511 4.28 -29.34 6.22
CA GLY A 511 3.31 -28.59 7.02
C GLY A 511 3.30 -27.07 6.80
N TYR A 512 3.57 -26.61 5.57
CA TYR A 512 3.46 -25.20 5.17
C TYR A 512 2.04 -24.79 4.73
N TRP A 513 1.07 -25.69 4.87
CA TRP A 513 -0.32 -25.47 4.49
C TRP A 513 -1.24 -25.58 5.71
N VAL A 514 -1.99 -24.52 5.99
CA VAL A 514 -3.19 -24.59 6.83
C VAL A 514 -4.38 -24.57 5.88
N ASP A 515 -5.02 -25.71 5.63
CA ASP A 515 -6.29 -25.75 4.89
C ASP A 515 -7.36 -25.04 5.74
N PRO A 516 -7.93 -23.90 5.30
CA PRO A 516 -8.90 -23.14 6.10
C PRO A 516 -10.19 -23.93 6.41
N ARG A 517 -10.43 -25.06 5.73
CA ARG A 517 -11.60 -25.92 5.95
C ARG A 517 -11.46 -26.83 7.17
N MET A 518 -10.26 -27.03 7.73
CA MET A 518 -10.07 -27.97 8.85
C MET A 518 -9.06 -27.50 9.91
N PRO A 519 -9.49 -26.67 10.89
CA PRO A 519 -8.69 -26.39 12.09
C PRO A 519 -8.47 -27.63 13.01
N ASN A 520 -9.05 -28.79 12.68
CA ASN A 520 -9.02 -30.01 13.50
C ASN A 520 -8.95 -31.34 12.70
N ASP A 521 -8.35 -31.39 11.49
CA ASP A 521 -8.18 -32.68 10.78
C ASP A 521 -7.12 -33.57 11.47
N PRO A 522 -7.46 -34.78 11.97
CA PRO A 522 -6.50 -35.72 12.55
C PRO A 522 -5.51 -36.31 11.53
N ARG A 523 -5.63 -35.98 10.23
CA ARG A 523 -4.69 -36.32 9.16
C ARG A 523 -3.57 -35.29 8.98
N THR A 524 -3.63 -34.14 9.65
CA THR A 524 -2.39 -33.45 10.03
C THR A 524 -1.63 -34.35 11.02
N PRO A 525 -0.27 -34.45 10.98
CA PRO A 525 0.47 -35.35 11.86
C PRO A 525 0.43 -34.98 13.36
N ASN A 526 -0.71 -35.24 14.00
CA ASN A 526 -0.88 -35.19 15.44
C ASN A 526 -0.04 -36.29 16.10
N GLY A 527 1.12 -35.91 16.63
CA GLY A 527 1.88 -36.72 17.57
C GLY A 527 2.55 -37.96 16.98
N GLN A 528 3.62 -37.75 16.20
CA GLN A 528 4.77 -38.64 16.37
C GLN A 528 5.80 -37.95 17.27
N THR A 529 5.86 -38.44 18.52
CA THR A 529 7.08 -38.36 19.32
C THR A 529 8.25 -38.84 18.47
N ALA A 530 9.31 -38.04 18.35
CA ALA A 530 10.56 -38.45 17.72
C ALA A 530 11.27 -39.51 18.58
N GLY A 531 10.74 -40.73 18.54
CA GLY A 531 11.40 -41.93 19.03
C GLY A 531 12.55 -42.28 18.11
N GLU A 532 13.75 -42.32 18.69
CA GLU A 532 14.91 -43.11 18.30
C GLU A 532 14.76 -43.96 17.01
N ASN A 533 15.30 -43.48 15.88
CA ASN A 533 16.46 -44.11 15.22
C ASN A 533 16.63 -43.64 13.76
N SER A 534 17.63 -42.79 13.51
CA SER A 534 18.45 -42.84 12.29
C SER A 534 19.84 -42.36 12.67
N GLY A 535 20.82 -43.27 12.73
CA GLY A 535 22.05 -43.03 13.47
C GLY A 535 22.99 -42.00 12.85
N PHE A 536 23.46 -41.06 13.66
CA PHE A 536 24.77 -40.43 13.48
C PHE A 536 25.68 -40.87 14.64
N ILE A 537 26.75 -41.57 14.29
CA ILE A 537 27.69 -42.14 15.26
C ILE A 537 28.66 -41.05 15.73
N TRP A 538 28.61 -40.73 17.02
CA TRP A 538 29.69 -40.02 17.70
C TRP A 538 30.75 -41.03 18.15
N LEU A 539 31.98 -40.89 17.64
CA LEU A 539 33.18 -41.47 18.25
C LEU A 539 34.21 -40.34 18.38
N GLY A 540 34.40 -39.88 19.61
CA GLY A 540 35.52 -39.00 19.95
C GLY A 540 36.80 -39.80 20.18
N GLY A 541 37.95 -39.17 19.98
CA GLY A 541 39.25 -39.77 20.26
C GLY A 541 40.40 -38.96 19.68
N ASP A 542 41.08 -38.17 20.50
CA ASP A 542 42.38 -37.57 20.17
C ASP A 542 43.42 -38.66 19.89
N LEU A 543 44.25 -38.50 18.85
CA LEU A 543 45.62 -39.01 18.86
C LEU A 543 46.55 -38.40 17.79
N ASN A 544 47.74 -38.06 18.26
CA ASN A 544 48.91 -37.41 17.66
C ASN A 544 49.50 -37.98 16.33
N TRP A 545 49.99 -37.03 15.51
CA TRP A 545 51.32 -36.99 14.81
C TRP A 545 51.69 -37.89 13.61
N PHE A 546 52.56 -37.28 12.76
CA PHE A 546 53.54 -37.82 11.79
C PHE A 546 53.14 -38.28 10.36
N GLY A 547 53.99 -37.90 9.39
CA GLY A 547 54.15 -38.53 8.05
C GLY A 547 53.45 -37.78 6.90
N ILE A 548 54.05 -36.83 6.16
CA ILE A 548 55.18 -36.89 5.19
C ILE A 548 54.83 -37.58 3.85
N SER A 549 54.74 -36.75 2.78
CA SER A 549 55.00 -37.07 1.35
C SER A 549 54.00 -37.99 0.58
N LEU A 550 53.95 -38.04 -0.77
CA LEU A 550 54.84 -37.52 -1.84
C LEU A 550 54.04 -37.32 -3.17
N PHE A 551 54.24 -36.19 -3.89
CA PHE A 551 54.13 -36.01 -5.38
C PHE A 551 52.72 -36.11 -6.05
N SER A 552 52.40 -35.50 -7.21
CA SER A 552 53.22 -34.80 -8.22
C SER A 552 52.42 -33.85 -9.16
N LEU A 553 53.06 -32.72 -9.59
CA LEU A 553 53.10 -32.13 -10.96
C LEU A 553 51.80 -32.10 -11.82
N VAL A 554 51.22 -30.94 -12.21
CA VAL A 554 51.55 -30.09 -13.40
C VAL A 554 50.38 -29.06 -13.50
N LEU A 555 50.44 -27.77 -13.91
CA LEU A 555 51.47 -26.79 -14.31
C LEU A 555 50.94 -25.36 -13.96
N LEU A 556 51.80 -24.34 -13.77
CA LEU A 556 51.41 -22.92 -13.85
C LEU A 556 52.65 -22.04 -14.14
N SER A 557 52.52 -21.13 -15.11
CA SER A 557 53.52 -20.15 -15.57
C SER A 557 52.75 -18.87 -15.96
N ILE A 558 53.21 -17.63 -15.74
CA ILE A 558 54.50 -17.13 -15.24
C ILE A 558 54.29 -15.66 -14.73
N VAL A 559 54.85 -15.30 -13.55
CA VAL A 559 55.71 -14.10 -13.26
C VAL A 559 55.17 -12.67 -13.59
N CYS A 560 55.32 -11.59 -12.81
CA CYS A 560 56.01 -11.20 -11.54
C CYS A 560 55.20 -10.04 -10.88
N ASN A 561 55.12 -9.79 -9.55
CA ASN A 561 56.14 -9.32 -8.58
C ASN A 561 56.80 -7.94 -8.97
N ILE A 562 57.09 -6.96 -8.09
CA ILE A 562 57.40 -7.02 -6.65
C ILE A 562 57.20 -5.65 -5.89
N ARG A 563 56.64 -5.74 -4.66
CA ARG A 563 56.89 -5.01 -3.37
C ARG A 563 57.24 -3.48 -3.24
N ARG A 564 56.46 -2.86 -2.32
CA ARG A 564 56.85 -2.02 -1.13
C ARG A 564 57.89 -0.88 -1.25
N LEU A 565 57.54 0.32 -0.74
CA LEU A 565 58.13 0.92 0.48
C LEU A 565 57.32 2.13 1.02
N ARG A 566 57.73 2.73 2.16
CA ARG A 566 56.92 3.61 3.05
C ARG A 566 57.10 5.14 2.82
N LYS A 567 56.02 5.91 3.07
CA LYS A 567 55.84 7.28 3.71
C LYS A 567 57.08 8.15 4.08
N PRO A 568 56.94 9.47 4.39
CA PRO A 568 55.99 10.52 3.90
C PRO A 568 56.61 11.96 3.75
N LYS A 569 55.86 12.96 3.23
CA LYS A 569 55.89 14.43 3.51
C LYS A 569 54.78 15.11 2.66
N ARG A 570 53.79 15.85 3.19
CA ARG A 570 53.72 17.22 3.80
C ARG A 570 53.88 18.40 2.81
N SER A 571 52.87 19.30 2.84
CA SER A 571 52.74 20.64 2.19
C SER A 571 52.84 20.70 0.64
N GLY A 572 52.02 21.49 -0.07
CA GLY A 572 50.91 22.34 0.36
C GLY A 572 50.15 22.97 -0.83
N TYR A 573 49.01 23.60 -0.51
CA TYR A 573 48.43 24.83 -1.07
C TYR A 573 48.63 25.27 -2.54
N GLU A 574 47.47 25.66 -3.12
CA GLU A 574 47.21 26.77 -4.07
C GLU A 574 47.31 26.63 -5.60
N SER A 575 46.18 26.99 -6.23
CA SER A 575 45.96 27.44 -7.62
C SER A 575 46.16 26.42 -8.76
N VAL A 576 45.30 26.37 -9.79
CA VAL A 576 44.18 27.24 -10.22
C VAL A 576 42.91 26.41 -10.39
#